data_AF-A0A7S0JC08-F1
#
_entry.id   AF-A0A7S0JC08-F1
#
_cell.length_a   1.000
_cell.length_b   1.000
_cell.length_c   1.000
_cell.angle_alpha   90.00
_cell.angle_beta   90.00
_cell.angle_gamma   90.00
#
_symmetry.space_group_name_H-M   'P 1'
#
loop_
_entity.id
_entity.type
_entity.pdbx_description
1 polymer ?
#
loop_
_entity_poly.entity_id
_entity_poly.type
_entity_poly.pdbx_seq_one_letter_code
_entity_poly.pdbx_strand_id
1 'polypeptide(L)'
;MVPAGDTYISSRLYSAIGAGCLPVIIGDIIIHAAFNARVNYTSFAVVIPEKDFVRHPQNLVALLRRIPPAEVLRRQESLAKARPKILFDVANNTGAAAGTNFLELAVEQCFPRMARCGAQRVRHFNGSAFIGNSMLLQ
;
A
#
# COMPACT_ATOMS: atom_id res chain seq x y z
N MET A 1 -20.90 -7.60 13.29
CA MET A 1 -21.23 -7.19 11.91
C MET A 1 -20.01 -7.46 11.05
N VAL A 2 -20.13 -8.27 10.00
CA VAL A 2 -19.04 -8.50 9.04
C VAL A 2 -19.30 -7.57 7.85
N PRO A 3 -18.35 -6.71 7.45
CA PRO A 3 -18.53 -5.84 6.29
C PRO A 3 -18.79 -6.66 5.03
N ALA A 4 -19.54 -6.10 4.09
CA ALA A 4 -19.77 -6.76 2.80
C ALA A 4 -18.42 -7.09 2.14
N GLY A 5 -18.37 -8.23 1.47
CA GLY A 5 -17.11 -8.83 0.99
C GLY A 5 -16.37 -8.00 -0.07
N ASP A 6 -17.07 -7.07 -0.68
CA ASP A 6 -16.64 -6.11 -1.69
C ASP A 6 -16.19 -4.76 -1.10
N THR A 7 -16.35 -4.57 0.22
CA THR A 7 -15.93 -3.38 0.94
C THR A 7 -14.42 -3.39 1.21
N TYR A 8 -13.79 -2.21 1.14
CA TYR A 8 -12.35 -1.94 1.29
C TYR A 8 -11.74 -2.22 2.68
N ILE A 9 -12.54 -2.56 3.69
CA ILE A 9 -12.10 -2.98 5.04
C ILE A 9 -12.39 -4.45 5.34
N SER A 10 -12.93 -5.20 4.37
CA SER A 10 -13.30 -6.59 4.60
C SER A 10 -12.08 -7.52 4.60
N SER A 11 -12.17 -8.64 5.32
CA SER A 11 -11.15 -9.70 5.29
C SER A 11 -10.93 -10.24 3.87
N ARG A 12 -11.96 -10.23 3.02
CA ARG A 12 -11.89 -10.71 1.64
C ARG A 12 -10.93 -9.90 0.77
N LEU A 13 -10.81 -8.59 0.98
CA LEU A 13 -9.81 -7.77 0.29
C LEU A 13 -8.40 -8.31 0.56
N TYR A 14 -8.07 -8.51 1.84
CA TYR A 14 -6.74 -8.97 2.25
C TYR A 14 -6.46 -10.42 1.88
N SER A 15 -7.49 -11.28 1.89
CA SER A 15 -7.37 -12.66 1.38
C SER A 15 -7.08 -12.68 -0.12
N ALA A 16 -7.75 -11.84 -0.93
CA ALA A 16 -7.48 -11.73 -2.36
C ALA A 16 -6.04 -11.24 -2.63
N ILE A 17 -5.60 -10.22 -1.88
CA ILE A 17 -4.20 -9.72 -1.92
C ILE A 17 -3.22 -10.82 -1.54
N GLY A 18 -3.52 -11.58 -0.47
CA GLY A 18 -2.71 -12.72 -0.02
C GLY A 18 -2.60 -13.84 -1.05
N ALA A 19 -3.67 -14.11 -1.78
CA ALA A 19 -3.70 -15.08 -2.88
C ALA A 19 -3.03 -14.57 -4.17
N GLY A 20 -2.66 -13.28 -4.25
CA GLY A 20 -2.14 -12.66 -5.47
C GLY A 20 -3.22 -12.35 -6.52
N CYS A 21 -4.50 -12.39 -6.14
CA CYS A 21 -5.62 -11.99 -7.00
C CYS A 21 -5.76 -10.47 -7.02
N LEU A 22 -6.11 -9.90 -8.18
CA LEU A 22 -6.42 -8.47 -8.28
C LEU A 22 -7.76 -8.20 -7.60
N PRO A 23 -7.81 -7.37 -6.55
CA PRO A 23 -9.05 -7.09 -5.86
C PRO A 23 -9.95 -6.19 -6.71
N VAL A 24 -11.25 -6.49 -6.69
CA VAL A 24 -12.31 -5.63 -7.21
C VAL A 24 -13.02 -5.01 -6.03
N ILE A 25 -12.97 -3.69 -5.92
CA ILE A 25 -13.53 -2.92 -4.81
C ILE A 25 -14.78 -2.21 -5.34
N ILE A 26 -15.91 -2.43 -4.68
CA ILE A 26 -17.15 -1.71 -4.97
C ILE A 26 -17.29 -0.61 -3.92
N GLY A 27 -17.30 0.64 -4.38
CA GLY A 27 -17.33 1.80 -3.50
C GLY A 27 -16.61 3.01 -4.08
N ASP A 28 -16.99 4.18 -3.59
CA ASP A 28 -16.46 5.46 -4.09
C ASP A 28 -15.15 5.89 -3.40
N ILE A 29 -14.75 5.19 -2.32
CA ILE A 29 -13.67 5.62 -1.44
C ILE A 29 -12.74 4.44 -1.10
N ILE A 30 -11.48 4.52 -1.53
CA ILE A 30 -10.42 3.54 -1.19
C ILE A 30 -9.56 4.02 -0.01
N ILE A 31 -9.75 5.27 0.44
CA ILE A 31 -8.79 5.98 1.31
C ILE A 31 -8.59 5.32 2.68
N HIS A 32 -9.51 4.44 3.08
CA HIS A 32 -9.52 3.77 4.38
C HIS A 32 -8.91 2.36 4.35
N ALA A 33 -8.37 1.90 3.22
CA ALA A 33 -7.63 0.65 3.19
C ALA A 33 -6.36 0.74 4.06
N ALA A 34 -6.01 -0.36 4.74
CA ALA A 34 -4.82 -0.42 5.60
C ALA A 34 -3.57 0.06 4.87
N PHE A 35 -2.78 0.91 5.54
CA PHE A 35 -1.55 1.48 5.02
C PHE A 35 -1.72 2.27 3.71
N ASN A 36 -2.90 2.84 3.41
CA ASN A 36 -3.13 3.63 2.19
C ASN A 36 -2.17 4.84 2.03
N ALA A 37 -1.61 5.36 3.13
CA ALA A 37 -0.54 6.38 3.07
C ALA A 37 0.80 5.85 2.51
N ARG A 38 1.02 4.53 2.55
CA ARG A 38 2.27 3.86 2.12
C ARG A 38 2.09 2.93 0.92
N VAL A 39 0.84 2.61 0.59
CA VAL A 39 0.49 1.67 -0.47
C VAL A 39 -0.58 2.28 -1.36
N ASN A 40 -0.26 2.42 -2.65
CA ASN A 40 -1.21 2.89 -3.64
C ASN A 40 -2.08 1.73 -4.16
N TYR A 41 -3.26 1.54 -3.56
CA TYR A 41 -4.21 0.49 -3.97
C TYR A 41 -4.71 0.65 -5.41
N THR A 42 -4.82 1.87 -5.94
CA THR A 42 -5.27 2.10 -7.33
C THR A 42 -4.33 1.52 -8.39
N SER A 43 -3.07 1.26 -8.01
CA SER A 43 -2.07 0.66 -8.90
C SER A 43 -2.35 -0.80 -9.25
N PHE A 44 -3.11 -1.52 -8.41
CA PHE A 44 -3.43 -2.93 -8.61
C PHE A 44 -4.91 -3.26 -8.51
N ALA A 45 -5.69 -2.56 -7.68
CA ALA A 45 -7.12 -2.79 -7.50
C ALA A 45 -7.96 -2.19 -8.65
N VAL A 46 -9.04 -2.89 -9.01
CA VAL A 46 -10.09 -2.36 -9.88
C VAL A 46 -11.18 -1.79 -9.00
N VAL A 47 -11.61 -0.56 -9.27
CA VAL A 47 -12.54 0.17 -8.40
C VAL A 47 -13.77 0.50 -9.21
N ILE A 48 -14.92 0.11 -8.69
CA ILE A 48 -16.22 0.28 -9.34
C ILE A 48 -17.06 1.16 -8.42
N PRO A 49 -17.54 2.33 -8.90
CA PRO A 49 -18.45 3.16 -8.13
C PRO A 49 -19.68 2.36 -7.72
N GLU A 50 -20.09 2.47 -6.46
CA GLU A 50 -21.21 1.68 -5.92
C GLU A 50 -22.49 1.96 -6.70
N LYS A 51 -22.71 3.24 -7.03
CA LYS A 51 -23.86 3.70 -7.82
C LYS A 51 -23.95 3.04 -9.21
N ASP A 52 -22.81 2.69 -9.82
CA ASP A 52 -22.75 2.08 -11.14
C ASP A 52 -22.98 0.57 -11.04
N PHE A 53 -22.43 -0.05 -9.98
CA PHE A 53 -22.66 -1.45 -9.66
C PHE A 53 -24.13 -1.72 -9.32
N VAL A 54 -24.76 -0.90 -8.48
CA VAL A 54 -26.17 -1.05 -8.09
C VAL A 54 -27.11 -0.88 -9.29
N ARG A 55 -26.82 0.05 -10.20
CA ARG A 55 -27.64 0.27 -11.41
C ARG A 55 -27.51 -0.85 -12.42
N HIS A 56 -26.31 -1.39 -12.62
CA HIS A 56 -26.04 -2.39 -13.66
C HIS A 56 -25.07 -3.49 -13.18
N PRO A 57 -25.47 -4.32 -12.20
CA PRO A 57 -24.58 -5.34 -11.63
C PRO A 57 -24.10 -6.37 -12.68
N GLN A 58 -24.94 -6.66 -13.68
CA GLN A 58 -24.62 -7.55 -14.80
C GLN A 58 -23.45 -7.07 -15.66
N ASN A 59 -23.15 -5.77 -15.65
CA ASN A 59 -22.07 -5.20 -16.48
C ASN A 59 -20.68 -5.45 -15.87
N LEU A 60 -20.59 -5.82 -14.59
CA LEU A 60 -19.30 -5.99 -13.90
C LEU A 60 -18.42 -7.03 -14.61
N VAL A 61 -18.96 -8.21 -14.91
CA VAL A 61 -18.20 -9.28 -15.56
C VAL A 61 -17.74 -8.87 -16.96
N ALA A 62 -18.60 -8.18 -17.71
CA ALA A 62 -18.26 -7.67 -19.03
C ALA A 62 -17.14 -6.61 -18.97
N LEU A 63 -17.18 -5.73 -17.97
CA LEU A 63 -16.14 -4.73 -17.72
C LEU A 63 -14.81 -5.40 -17.38
N LEU A 64 -14.80 -6.37 -16.46
CA LEU A 64 -13.58 -7.06 -16.06
C LEU A 64 -12.95 -7.86 -17.22
N ARG A 65 -13.77 -8.47 -18.07
CA ARG A 65 -13.31 -9.19 -19.27
C ARG A 65 -12.72 -8.28 -20.35
N ARG A 66 -13.06 -7.00 -20.35
CA ARG A 66 -12.51 -6.00 -21.29
C ARG A 66 -11.13 -5.49 -20.88
N ILE A 67 -10.67 -5.80 -19.66
CA ILE A 67 -9.34 -5.38 -19.20
C ILE A 67 -8.29 -6.13 -20.04
N PRO A 68 -7.37 -5.41 -20.73
CA PRO A 68 -6.34 -6.06 -21.54
C PRO A 68 -5.41 -6.94 -20.69
N PRO A 69 -4.92 -8.08 -21.19
CA PRO A 69 -3.98 -8.94 -20.46
C PRO A 69 -2.71 -8.20 -20.01
N ALA A 70 -2.21 -7.25 -20.81
CA ALA A 70 -1.06 -6.43 -20.45
C ALA A 70 -1.32 -5.56 -19.21
N GLU A 71 -2.53 -5.02 -19.08
CA GLU A 71 -2.94 -4.23 -17.91
C GLU A 71 -3.09 -5.12 -16.68
N VAL A 72 -3.62 -6.34 -16.83
CA VAL A 72 -3.69 -7.33 -15.75
C VAL A 72 -2.29 -7.66 -15.24
N LEU A 73 -1.33 -7.93 -16.13
CA LEU A 73 0.07 -8.22 -15.76
C LEU A 73 0.71 -7.06 -15.01
N ARG A 74 0.57 -5.83 -15.51
CA ARG A 74 1.08 -4.61 -14.85
C ARG A 74 0.52 -4.44 -13.43
N ARG A 75 -0.77 -4.75 -13.25
CA ARG A 75 -1.43 -4.70 -11.93
C ARG A 75 -0.93 -5.83 -11.02
N GLN A 76 -0.70 -7.03 -11.54
CA GLN A 76 -0.16 -8.16 -10.78
C GLN A 76 1.27 -7.88 -10.29
N GLU A 77 2.12 -7.27 -11.12
CA GLU A 77 3.44 -6.82 -10.70
C GLU A 77 3.37 -5.74 -9.61
N SER A 78 2.44 -4.80 -9.74
CA SER A 78 2.20 -3.76 -8.73
C SER A 78 1.72 -4.38 -7.41
N LEU A 79 0.84 -5.38 -7.48
CA LEU A 79 0.36 -6.15 -6.33
C LEU A 79 1.51 -6.91 -5.66
N ALA A 80 2.37 -7.57 -6.42
CA ALA A 80 3.51 -8.32 -5.88
C ALA A 80 4.44 -7.42 -5.04
N LYS A 81 4.66 -6.18 -5.48
CA LYS A 81 5.45 -5.17 -4.75
C LYS A 81 4.71 -4.62 -3.51
N ALA A 82 3.38 -4.61 -3.53
CA ALA A 82 2.55 -4.07 -2.46
C ALA A 82 2.28 -5.07 -1.33
N ARG A 83 2.11 -6.37 -1.65
CA ARG A 83 1.81 -7.46 -0.69
C ARG A 83 2.65 -7.44 0.60
N PRO A 84 4.00 -7.38 0.56
CA PRO A 84 4.80 -7.36 1.80
C PRO A 84 4.61 -6.11 2.64
N LYS A 85 4.09 -5.02 2.08
CA LYS A 85 3.79 -3.77 2.81
C LYS A 85 2.45 -3.82 3.53
N ILE A 86 1.56 -4.72 3.13
CA ILE A 86 0.17 -4.82 3.63
C ILE A 86 0.00 -6.01 4.57
N LEU A 87 0.60 -7.15 4.24
CA LEU A 87 0.39 -8.41 4.96
C LEU A 87 1.50 -8.65 5.98
N PHE A 88 1.12 -9.06 7.19
CA PHE A 88 2.06 -9.41 8.25
C PHE A 88 2.75 -10.75 8.00
N ASP A 89 2.04 -11.68 7.36
CA ASP A 89 2.58 -12.97 6.97
C ASP A 89 2.63 -13.03 5.44
N VAL A 90 3.84 -12.88 4.90
CA VAL A 90 4.12 -13.16 3.51
C VAL A 90 5.09 -14.33 3.52
N ALA A 91 4.57 -15.51 3.15
CA ALA A 91 5.42 -16.65 2.80
C ALA A 91 6.47 -16.15 1.81
N ASN A 92 7.73 -16.56 2.01
CA ASN A 92 8.97 -16.06 1.37
C ASN A 92 9.58 -14.89 2.17
N ASN A 93 10.53 -15.20 3.07
CA ASN A 93 11.24 -14.37 4.07
C ASN A 93 11.89 -13.03 3.63
N THR A 94 11.45 -12.37 2.55
CA THR A 94 12.01 -11.11 2.06
C THR A 94 11.07 -9.93 2.36
N GLY A 95 11.28 -9.28 3.50
CA GLY A 95 10.90 -7.88 3.69
C GLY A 95 9.41 -7.61 3.95
N ALA A 96 8.74 -8.43 4.77
CA ALA A 96 7.44 -8.08 5.34
C ALA A 96 7.55 -6.74 6.10
N ALA A 97 7.07 -5.67 5.48
CA ALA A 97 7.12 -4.30 5.97
C ALA A 97 5.79 -3.88 6.60
N ALA A 98 4.78 -4.75 6.69
CA ALA A 98 3.52 -4.44 7.36
C ALA A 98 3.74 -4.06 8.84
N GLY A 99 4.64 -4.77 9.54
CA GLY A 99 5.00 -4.46 10.92
C GLY A 99 5.69 -3.10 11.08
N THR A 100 6.65 -2.78 10.21
CA THR A 100 7.32 -1.47 10.23
C THR A 100 6.36 -0.35 9.84
N ASN A 101 5.53 -0.54 8.81
CA ASN A 101 4.49 0.42 8.41
C ASN A 101 3.50 0.67 9.56
N PHE A 102 3.09 -0.37 10.28
CA PHE A 102 2.21 -0.24 11.44
C PHE A 102 2.86 0.62 12.53
N LEU A 103 4.11 0.29 12.91
CA LEU A 103 4.82 1.04 13.94
C LEU A 103 5.04 2.50 13.53
N GLU A 104 5.43 2.73 12.28
CA GLU A 104 5.73 4.07 11.77
C GLU A 104 4.48 4.96 11.73
N LEU A 105 3.35 4.43 11.21
CA LEU A 105 2.07 5.15 11.25
C LEU A 105 1.61 5.42 12.70
N ALA A 106 1.80 4.46 13.60
CA ALA A 106 1.47 4.65 15.02
C ALA A 106 2.31 5.76 15.66
N VAL A 107 3.62 5.82 15.35
CA VAL A 107 4.50 6.89 15.82
C VAL A 107 4.11 8.25 15.24
N GLU A 108 3.80 8.32 13.94
CA GLU A 108 3.35 9.55 13.28
C GLU A 108 2.05 10.08 13.91
N GLN A 109 1.08 9.21 14.19
CA GLN A 109 -0.23 9.59 14.68
C GLN A 109 -0.25 9.88 16.18
N CYS A 110 0.40 9.05 17.00
CA CYS A 110 0.36 9.15 18.46
C CYS A 110 1.50 10.01 19.03
N PHE A 111 2.63 10.12 18.32
CA PHE A 111 3.83 10.82 18.80
C PHE A 111 4.45 11.74 17.73
N PRO A 112 3.70 12.75 17.24
CA PRO A 112 4.15 13.59 16.12
C PRO A 112 5.44 14.36 16.39
N ARG A 113 5.77 14.62 17.66
CA ARG A 113 7.05 15.23 18.06
C ARG A 113 8.24 14.30 17.82
N MET A 114 8.10 12.99 18.05
CA MET A 114 9.16 12.02 17.81
C MET A 114 9.36 11.75 16.31
N ALA A 115 8.27 11.66 15.55
CA ALA A 115 8.32 11.52 14.08
C ALA A 115 9.14 12.65 13.41
N ARG A 116 8.94 13.90 13.86
CA ARG A 116 9.71 15.06 13.36
C ARG A 116 11.20 15.01 13.70
N CYS A 117 11.54 14.46 14.87
CA CYS A 117 12.93 14.37 15.32
C CYS A 117 13.74 13.34 14.51
N GLY A 118 13.12 12.21 14.13
CA GLY A 118 13.72 11.21 13.26
C GLY A 118 14.07 11.75 11.87
N ALA A 119 13.13 12.48 11.24
CA ALA A 119 13.35 13.10 9.91
C ALA A 119 14.45 14.17 9.90
N GLN A 120 14.68 14.85 11.04
CA GLN A 120 15.75 15.85 11.17
C GLN A 120 17.12 15.21 11.42
N ARG A 121 17.17 14.07 12.13
CA ARG A 121 18.40 13.32 12.39
C ARG A 121 18.97 12.65 11.12
N VAL A 122 18.12 12.11 10.24
CA VAL A 122 18.56 11.52 8.96
C VAL A 122 19.17 12.59 8.04
N ARG A 123 18.60 13.81 8.02
CA ARG A 123 19.18 14.93 7.26
C ARG A 123 20.53 15.39 7.79
N HIS A 124 20.76 15.31 9.10
CA HIS A 124 22.05 15.66 9.69
C HIS A 124 23.14 14.61 9.40
N PHE A 125 22.78 13.33 9.34
CA PHE A 125 23.72 12.24 9.02
C PHE A 125 24.11 12.19 7.53
N ASN A 126 23.17 12.46 6.61
CA ASN A 126 23.46 12.51 5.17
C ASN A 126 24.18 13.79 4.70
N GLY A 127 24.34 14.78 5.58
CA GLY A 127 25.08 16.03 5.30
C GLY A 127 26.57 15.98 5.65
N SER A 128 27.05 14.92 6.31
CA SER A 128 28.47 14.75 6.66
C SER A 128 29.16 13.81 5.67
N ALA A 129 29.20 14.22 4.39
CA ALA A 129 30.20 13.72 3.46
C ALA A 129 31.54 14.40 3.76
N PHE A 130 32.58 13.58 3.86
CA PHE A 130 34.00 13.92 3.98
C PHE A 130 34.40 15.22 3.28
N ILE A 131 34.98 16.16 4.05
CA ILE A 131 36.10 16.95 3.56
C ILE A 131 37.22 16.74 4.58
N GLY A 132 38.00 15.69 4.35
CA GLY A 132 39.37 15.69 4.85
C GLY A 132 40.10 16.82 4.15
N ASN A 133 40.60 17.78 4.93
CA ASN A 133 41.68 18.61 4.44
C ASN A 133 42.77 18.71 5.49
N SER A 134 43.93 18.25 5.08
CA SER A 134 45.24 18.43 5.71
C SER A 134 45.52 19.92 5.90
N MET A 135 45.93 20.33 7.10
CA MET A 135 46.74 21.53 7.32
C MET A 135 47.42 21.42 8.68
N LEU A 136 48.64 20.88 8.74
CA LEU A 136 49.93 21.58 8.74
C LEU A 136 50.21 22.37 10.03
N LEU A 137 51.19 21.84 10.77
CA LEU A 137 52.01 22.45 11.83
C LEU A 137 51.94 23.98 11.92
N GLN A 138 51.67 24.47 13.13
CA GLN A 138 52.56 25.37 13.87
C GLN A 138 52.50 25.02 15.36
#